data_AF-A0A538B927-F1
#
_entry.id   AF-A0A538B927-F1
#
_cell.length_a   1.000
_cell.length_b   1.000
_cell.length_c   1.000
_cell.angle_alpha   90.00
_cell.angle_beta   90.00
_cell.angle_gamma   90.00
#
_symmetry.space_group_name_H-M   'P 1'
#
loop_
_entity.id
_entity.type
_entity.pdbx_description
1 polymer ?
#
loop_
_entity_poly.entity_id
_entity_poly.type
_entity_poly.pdbx_seq_one_letter_code
_entity_poly.pdbx_strand_id
1 'polypeptide(L)'
;DRGGRRFTIRPEKVRLLTRGEPRDGLVTERGVIRNVAYAGPVTRYEVELEAGGTLQAVRQNYETSSPEALEQRGQAVEVGWLSEQAVPVGGNVQTEEK
;
A
#
# COMPACT_ATOMS: atom_id res chain seq x y z
N ASP A 1 0.18 -8.60 -9.19
CA ASP A 1 -0.75 -9.49 -9.90
C ASP A 1 -1.27 -10.45 -8.85
N ARG A 2 -2.59 -10.61 -8.68
CA ARG A 2 -3.14 -11.56 -7.69
C ARG A 2 -3.97 -12.59 -8.43
N GLY A 3 -3.33 -13.71 -8.78
CA GLY A 3 -3.97 -14.77 -9.56
C GLY A 3 -4.46 -14.29 -10.93
N GLY A 4 -3.65 -13.50 -11.65
CA GLY A 4 -3.98 -12.97 -12.98
C GLY A 4 -4.87 -11.73 -12.99
N ARG A 5 -5.25 -11.21 -11.80
CA ARG A 5 -6.06 -9.99 -11.66
C ARG A 5 -5.17 -8.85 -11.16
N ARG A 6 -5.13 -7.77 -11.94
CA ARG A 6 -4.55 -6.50 -11.52
C ARG A 6 -5.66 -5.61 -10.97
N PHE A 7 -5.39 -4.98 -9.84
CA PHE A 7 -6.25 -3.94 -9.29
C PHE A 7 -5.42 -2.76 -8.86
N THR A 8 -6.10 -1.63 -8.73
CA THR A 8 -5.56 -0.43 -8.13
C THR A 8 -6.39 -0.07 -6.90
N ILE A 9 -5.71 0.44 -5.89
CA ILE A 9 -6.33 0.95 -4.67
C ILE A 9 -5.80 2.37 -4.49
N ARG A 10 -6.69 3.30 -4.17
CA ARG A 10 -6.26 4.68 -3.90
C ARG A 10 -5.39 4.68 -2.64
N PRO A 11 -4.21 5.33 -2.62
CA PRO A 11 -3.27 5.22 -1.51
C PRO A 11 -3.87 5.59 -0.15
N GLU A 12 -4.83 6.52 -0.11
CA GLU A 12 -5.52 6.96 1.10
C GLU A 12 -6.49 5.93 1.69
N LYS A 13 -6.74 4.84 0.96
CA LYS A 13 -7.57 3.71 1.42
C LYS A 13 -6.73 2.55 1.95
N VAL A 14 -5.42 2.60 1.77
CA VAL A 14 -4.48 1.60 2.27
C VAL A 14 -4.04 1.98 3.68
N ARG A 15 -4.26 1.08 4.64
CA ARG A 15 -3.86 1.24 6.03
C ARG A 15 -2.57 0.48 6.30
N LEU A 16 -1.63 1.11 7.02
CA LEU A 16 -0.54 0.39 7.69
C LEU A 16 -1.08 -0.07 9.05
N LEU A 17 -1.28 -1.37 9.21
CA LEU A 17 -1.95 -1.93 10.38
C LEU A 17 -0.97 -2.07 11.54
N THR A 18 -1.45 -1.73 12.74
CA THR A 18 -0.68 -1.91 13.96
C THR A 18 -0.95 -3.28 14.59
N ARG A 19 0.03 -3.80 15.34
CA ARG A 19 -0.11 -5.10 16.01
C ARG A 19 -1.26 -5.03 17.03
N GLY A 20 -2.31 -5.81 16.78
CA GLY A 20 -3.47 -5.93 17.67
C GLY A 20 -4.70 -5.13 17.24
N GLU A 21 -4.61 -4.32 16.18
CA GLU A 21 -5.75 -3.62 15.59
C GLU A 21 -6.75 -4.63 14.97
N PRO A 22 -8.08 -4.51 15.15
CA PRO A 22 -9.03 -5.40 14.48
C PRO A 22 -8.93 -5.33 12.95
N ARG A 23 -9.10 -6.47 12.26
CA ARG A 23 -8.98 -6.56 10.79
C ARG A 23 -10.34 -6.55 10.08
N ASP A 24 -11.38 -6.10 10.78
CA ASP A 24 -12.77 -6.37 10.44
C ASP A 24 -13.10 -5.95 8.99
N GLY A 25 -13.31 -6.96 8.14
CA GLY A 25 -13.64 -6.79 6.71
C GLY A 25 -12.47 -6.36 5.82
N LEU A 26 -11.25 -6.24 6.35
CA LEU A 26 -10.06 -5.90 5.58
C LEU A 26 -9.49 -7.13 4.87
N VAL A 27 -9.11 -6.94 3.62
CA VAL A 27 -8.09 -7.77 2.98
C VAL A 27 -6.75 -7.30 3.50
N THR A 28 -5.95 -8.22 4.04
CA THR A 28 -4.64 -7.90 4.61
C THR A 28 -3.51 -8.63 3.90
N GLU A 29 -2.38 -7.95 3.75
CA GLU A 29 -1.17 -8.53 3.19
C GLU A 29 0.07 -8.04 3.91
N ARG A 30 1.07 -8.92 4.00
CA ARG A 30 2.37 -8.57 4.55
C ARG A 30 3.27 -7.98 3.47
N GLY A 31 4.15 -7.09 3.89
CA GLY A 31 5.13 -6.47 3.02
C GLY A 31 6.24 -5.77 3.78
N VAL A 32 7.11 -5.11 3.03
CA VAL A 32 8.24 -4.33 3.55
C VAL A 32 8.18 -2.92 2.97
N ILE A 33 8.33 -1.91 3.82
CA ILE A 33 8.42 -0.52 3.37
C ILE A 33 9.74 -0.35 2.61
N ARG A 34 9.66 -0.03 1.32
CA ARG A 34 10.84 0.22 0.47
C ARG A 34 11.20 1.68 0.37
N ASN A 35 10.19 2.56 0.44
CA ASN A 35 10.39 3.99 0.36
C ASN A 35 9.42 4.75 1.25
N VAL A 36 9.89 5.89 1.76
CA VAL A 36 9.11 6.84 2.55
C VAL A 36 9.39 8.22 2.00
N ALA A 37 8.35 8.93 1.58
CA ALA A 37 8.47 10.24 0.96
C ALA A 37 7.51 11.25 1.60
N TYR A 38 8.04 12.42 1.96
CA TYR A 38 7.23 13.54 2.41
C TYR A 38 6.57 14.25 1.23
N ALA A 39 5.27 14.47 1.33
CA ALA A 39 4.48 15.17 0.32
C ALA A 39 3.56 16.19 0.99
N GLY A 40 4.16 17.26 1.53
CA GLY A 40 3.43 18.31 2.25
C GLY A 40 2.88 17.78 3.59
N PRO A 41 1.55 17.78 3.81
CA PRO A 41 0.94 17.36 5.09
C PRO A 41 0.87 15.85 5.30
N VAL A 42 1.30 15.05 4.30
CA VAL A 42 1.24 13.59 4.35
C VAL A 42 2.60 12.95 4.10
N THR A 43 2.76 11.74 4.64
CA THR A 43 3.85 10.83 4.34
C THR A 43 3.32 9.73 3.42
N ARG A 44 4.03 9.52 2.30
CA ARG A 44 3.78 8.42 1.35
C ARG A 44 4.71 7.26 1.67
N TYR A 45 4.14 6.07 1.73
CA TYR A 45 4.86 4.82 1.89
C TYR A 45 4.71 3.99 0.63
N GLU A 46 5.82 3.44 0.15
CA GLU A 46 5.83 2.39 -0.85
C GLU A 46 6.13 1.07 -0.16
N VAL A 47 5.19 0.13 -0.26
CA VAL A 47 5.27 -1.20 0.36
C VAL A 47 5.42 -2.23 -0.74
N GLU A 48 6.49 -3.00 -0.69
CA GLU A 48 6.65 -4.21 -1.50
C GLU A 48 5.97 -5.37 -0.78
N LEU A 49 5.02 -6.02 -1.44
CA LEU A 49 4.20 -7.06 -0.83
C LEU A 49 4.89 -8.42 -0.96
N GLU A 50 4.78 -9.26 0.07
CA GLU A 50 5.34 -10.62 0.06
C GLU A 50 4.71 -11.48 -1.06
N ALA A 51 3.43 -11.24 -1.36
CA ALA A 51 2.70 -11.90 -2.45
C ALA A 51 3.05 -11.32 -3.85
N GLY A 52 3.93 -10.32 -3.90
CA GLY A 52 4.39 -9.69 -5.12
C GLY A 52 3.65 -8.41 -5.51
N GLY A 53 4.37 -7.52 -6.19
CA GLY A 53 3.89 -6.19 -6.54
C GLY A 53 4.12 -5.16 -5.44
N THR A 54 3.76 -3.91 -5.73
CA THR A 54 3.91 -2.78 -4.81
C THR A 54 2.56 -2.13 -4.54
N LEU A 55 2.44 -1.54 -3.35
CA LEU A 55 1.28 -0.78 -2.91
C LEU A 55 1.72 0.54 -2.32
N GLN A 56 0.99 1.60 -2.62
CA GLN A 56 1.21 2.91 -2.01
C GLN A 56 0.21 3.14 -0.89
N ALA A 57 0.69 3.68 0.23
CA ALA A 57 -0.13 4.13 1.35
C ALA A 57 0.19 5.58 1.68
N VAL A 58 -0.79 6.33 2.21
CA VAL A 58 -0.56 7.69 2.75
C VAL A 58 -1.05 7.80 4.19
N ARG A 59 -0.27 8.48 5.03
CA ARG A 59 -0.67 8.88 6.39
C ARG A 59 -0.47 10.37 6.60
N GLN A 60 -1.27 10.99 7.48
CA GLN A 60 -1.04 12.38 7.84
C GLN A 60 0.17 12.49 8.77
N ASN A 61 0.98 13.53 8.60
CA ASN A 61 2.17 13.76 9.44
C ASN A 61 1.83 14.01 10.91
N TYR A 62 0.57 14.31 11.25
CA TYR A 62 0.14 14.48 12.64
C TYR A 62 -0.03 13.15 13.38
N GLU A 63 -0.13 12.02 12.66
CA GLU A 63 -0.25 10.68 13.26
C GLU A 63 1.11 10.02 13.53
N THR A 64 2.23 10.63 13.12
CA THR A 64 3.58 10.06 13.25
C THR A 64 4.58 11.21 13.33
N SER A 65 5.44 11.26 14.35
CA SER A 65 6.44 12.32 14.39
C SER A 65 7.38 12.16 13.19
N SER A 66 7.69 13.24 12.46
CA SER A 66 8.46 13.17 11.21
C SER A 66 9.80 12.38 11.26
N PRO A 67 10.55 12.32 12.37
CA PRO A 67 11.71 11.44 12.44
C PRO A 67 11.35 9.94 12.36
N GLU A 68 10.28 9.53 13.05
CA GLU A 68 9.85 8.14 13.20
C GLU A 68 9.35 7.52 11.89
N ALA A 69 8.94 8.34 10.92
CA ALA A 69 8.48 7.84 9.62
C ALA A 69 9.64 7.42 8.69
N LEU A 70 10.75 8.16 8.69
CA LEU A 70 11.92 7.83 7.85
C LEU A 70 12.63 6.56 8.34
N GLU A 71 12.58 6.31 9.65
CA GLU A 71 13.15 5.13 10.29
C GLU A 71 12.39 3.83 9.92
N GLN A 72 11.17 3.93 9.37
CA GLN A 72 10.36 2.78 8.99
C GLN A 72 10.79 2.14 7.66
N ARG A 73 11.75 2.71 6.92
CA ARG A 73 12.26 2.08 5.71
C ARG A 73 12.93 0.75 6.05
N GLY A 74 12.53 -0.31 5.35
CA GLY A 74 12.97 -1.68 5.59
C GLY A 74 12.16 -2.41 6.67
N GLN A 75 11.21 -1.75 7.32
CA GLN A 75 10.35 -2.38 8.32
C GLN A 75 9.32 -3.30 7.67
N ALA A 76 9.14 -4.48 8.27
CA ALA A 76 8.05 -5.38 7.94
C ALA A 76 6.72 -4.80 8.46
N VAL A 77 5.71 -4.79 7.60
CA VAL A 77 4.39 -4.23 7.87
C VAL A 77 3.29 -5.16 7.39
N GLU A 78 2.12 -5.02 7.99
CA GLU A 78 0.87 -5.55 7.46
C GLU A 78 0.07 -4.38 6.90
N VAL A 79 -0.37 -4.48 5.66
CA VAL A 79 -1.25 -3.50 5.01
C VAL A 79 -2.67 -4.03 4.93
N GLY A 80 -3.65 -3.15 4.99
CA GLY A 80 -5.07 -3.51 4.90
C GLY A 80 -5.90 -2.53 4.09
N TRP A 81 -6.89 -3.04 3.37
CA TRP A 81 -7.91 -2.26 2.66
C TRP A 81 -9.25 -3.01 2.63
N LEU A 82 -10.36 -2.32 2.40
CA LEU A 82 -11.65 -2.98 2.19
C LEU A 82 -11.74 -3.50 0.76
N SER A 83 -12.27 -4.71 0.57
CA SER A 83 -12.40 -5.33 -0.76
C SER A 83 -13.10 -4.44 -1.80
N GLU A 84 -14.09 -3.67 -1.38
CA GLU A 84 -14.84 -2.72 -2.23
C GLU A 84 -14.01 -1.53 -2.74
N GLN A 85 -12.83 -1.27 -2.15
CA GLN A 85 -11.94 -0.17 -2.53
C GLN A 85 -10.93 -0.59 -3.61
N ALA A 86 -10.84 -1.89 -3.91
CA ALA A 86 -9.98 -2.41 -4.97
C ALA A 86 -10.71 -2.36 -6.31
N VAL A 87 -10.21 -1.51 -7.21
CA VAL A 87 -10.78 -1.35 -8.55
C VAL A 87 -10.00 -2.24 -9.53
N PRO A 88 -10.65 -3.17 -10.25
CA PRO A 88 -9.96 -3.99 -11.25
C PRO A 88 -9.44 -3.11 -12.38
N VAL A 89 -8.20 -3.35 -12.80
CA VAL A 89 -7.61 -2.70 -13.97
C VAL A 89 -7.63 -3.71 -15.11
N GLY A 90 -8.44 -3.46 -16.13
CA GLY A 90 -8.42 -4.24 -17.37
C GLY A 90 -7.07 -4.04 -18.07
N GLY A 91 -6.37 -5.12 -18.38
CA GLY A 91 -5.12 -5.05 -19.12
C GLY A 91 -5.39 -4.71 -20.58
N ASN A 92 -5.18 -3.46 -20.98
CA ASN A 92 -4.92 -3.20 -22.40
C ASN A 92 -3.46 -3.59 -22.67
N VAL A 93 -3.27 -4.81 -23.15
CA VAL A 93 -2.13 -5.10 -24.02
C VAL A 93 -2.41 -4.39 -25.34
N GLN A 94 -1.79 -3.23 -25.57
CA GLN A 94 -1.68 -2.71 -26.92
C GLN A 94 -0.68 -3.63 -27.64
N THR A 95 -1.21 -4.50 -28.49
CA THR A 95 -0.42 -5.22 -29.49
C THR A 95 -0.03 -4.18 -30.55
N GLU A 96 1.20 -3.66 -30.49
CA GLU A 96 1.83 -3.06 -31.66
C GLU A 96 2.28 -4.21 -32.56
N GLU A 97 1.45 -4.54 -33.54
CA GLU A 97 1.87 -5.35 -34.69
C GLU A 97 2.71 -4.48 -35.64
N LYS A 98 3.85 -5.03 -36.04
CA LYS A 98 4.84 -4.44 -36.94
C LYS A 98 4.54 -4.81 -38.40
#